data_AF-A0A1F9MTL2-F1
#
_entry.id   AF-A0A1F9MTL2-F1
#
_cell.length_a   1.000
_cell.length_b   1.000
_cell.length_c   1.000
_cell.angle_alpha   90.00
_cell.angle_beta   90.00
_cell.angle_gamma   90.00
#
_symmetry.space_group_name_H-M   'P 1'
#
loop_
_entity.id
_entity.type
_entity.pdbx_description
1 polymer ?
#
loop_
_entity_poly.entity_id
_entity_poly.type
_entity_poly.pdbx_seq_one_letter_code
_entity_poly.pdbx_strand_id
1 'polypeptide(L)'
;MMKAIWTLALALSVIAGCTARAGESVDDAEATKDPGYTIATVVAPAPVKKGTEAKLEITITPKAPWVLKTSTPLKINLAASAGVKLDKTTLKADDIANPDGTAKVVGTALTAESTGEKSIHGDLSFFLCTDQICQRFQDTTETGFVVE
;
A
#
# COMPACT_ATOMS: atom_id res chain seq x y z
N MET A 1 -52.74 16.34 51.12
CA MET A 1 -53.93 15.62 50.62
C MET A 1 -53.46 14.46 49.75
N MET A 2 -54.07 13.29 49.98
CA MET A 2 -54.14 12.05 49.18
C MET A 2 -52.87 11.31 48.69
N LYS A 3 -52.79 10.07 49.21
CA LYS A 3 -52.01 8.90 48.81
C LYS A 3 -52.38 8.40 47.41
N ALA A 4 -51.42 7.78 46.72
CA ALA A 4 -51.68 6.57 45.93
C ALA A 4 -50.36 5.81 45.69
N ILE A 5 -50.10 4.85 46.58
CA ILE A 5 -49.29 3.65 46.34
C ILE A 5 -50.02 2.81 45.29
N TRP A 6 -49.33 2.20 44.32
CA TRP A 6 -49.78 0.95 43.68
C TRP A 6 -48.60 0.19 43.04
N THR A 7 -48.32 -0.96 43.65
CA THR A 7 -48.13 -2.28 43.02
C THR A 7 -46.92 -2.54 42.11
N LEU A 8 -45.91 -3.12 42.76
CA LEU A 8 -45.07 -4.26 42.37
C LEU A 8 -45.48 -5.02 41.08
N ALA A 9 -44.55 -5.14 40.13
CA ALA A 9 -44.48 -6.30 39.25
C ALA A 9 -43.00 -6.60 38.92
N LEU A 10 -42.57 -7.75 39.44
CA LEU A 10 -41.33 -8.45 39.16
C LEU A 10 -41.27 -8.88 37.69
N ALA A 11 -40.15 -8.62 37.01
CA ALA A 11 -39.76 -9.38 35.82
C ALA A 11 -38.23 -9.48 35.77
N LEU A 12 -37.69 -10.42 36.54
CA LEU A 12 -36.32 -10.91 36.39
C LEU A 12 -36.31 -11.85 35.17
N SER A 13 -35.85 -11.37 34.01
CA SER A 13 -35.64 -12.22 32.84
C SER A 13 -34.17 -12.52 32.68
N VAL A 14 -33.85 -13.80 32.82
CA VAL A 14 -32.55 -14.42 32.58
C VAL A 14 -32.25 -14.32 31.08
N ILE A 15 -31.25 -13.52 30.71
CA ILE A 15 -30.57 -13.69 29.42
C ILE A 15 -29.29 -14.43 29.71
N ALA A 16 -29.33 -15.73 29.43
CA ALA A 16 -28.17 -16.58 29.33
C ALA A 16 -27.14 -15.91 28.42
N GLY A 17 -25.99 -15.56 29.00
CA GLY A 17 -24.85 -15.07 28.25
C GLY A 17 -24.39 -16.16 27.29
N CYS A 18 -24.79 -16.04 26.01
CA CYS A 18 -24.05 -16.61 24.91
C CYS A 18 -22.66 -15.97 24.92
N THR A 19 -21.71 -16.66 25.54
CA THR A 19 -20.29 -16.29 25.46
C THR A 19 -19.90 -16.24 23.99
N ALA A 20 -19.28 -15.10 23.66
CA ALA A 20 -18.93 -14.66 22.34
C ALA A 20 -18.19 -15.72 21.53
N ARG A 21 -18.75 -15.97 20.34
CA ARG A 21 -18.08 -16.14 19.05
C ARG A 21 -16.59 -15.80 19.10
N ALA A 22 -15.75 -16.81 19.32
CA ALA A 22 -14.35 -16.76 18.90
C ALA A 22 -14.38 -16.69 17.38
N GLY A 23 -14.12 -15.50 16.83
CA GLY A 23 -13.80 -15.36 15.43
C GLY A 23 -12.48 -16.08 15.22
N GLU A 24 -12.54 -17.29 14.67
CA GLU A 24 -11.41 -17.90 13.97
C GLU A 24 -10.99 -16.89 12.90
N SER A 25 -9.85 -16.26 13.16
CA SER A 25 -9.08 -15.56 12.14
C SER A 25 -8.72 -16.64 11.14
N VAL A 26 -9.45 -16.66 10.03
CA VAL A 26 -8.98 -17.33 8.82
C VAL A 26 -7.80 -16.50 8.33
N ASP A 27 -6.64 -16.77 8.91
CA ASP A 27 -5.38 -16.53 8.23
C ASP A 27 -5.37 -17.49 7.03
N ASP A 28 -6.03 -17.07 5.95
CA ASP A 28 -5.75 -17.52 4.60
C ASP A 28 -4.30 -17.12 4.30
N ALA A 29 -3.36 -17.86 4.87
CA ALA A 29 -2.00 -17.96 4.38
C ALA A 29 -2.07 -18.73 3.05
N GLU A 30 -2.63 -18.05 2.05
CA GLU A 30 -2.58 -18.47 0.66
C GLU A 30 -1.10 -18.59 0.32
N ALA A 31 -0.65 -19.83 0.11
CA ALA A 31 0.71 -20.13 -0.30
C ALA A 31 1.02 -19.24 -1.50
N THR A 32 1.84 -18.20 -1.27
CA THR A 32 2.03 -17.10 -2.20
C THR A 32 2.75 -17.66 -3.42
N LYS A 33 1.99 -18.05 -4.45
CA LYS A 33 2.57 -18.41 -5.73
C LYS A 33 3.38 -17.23 -6.21
N ASP A 34 4.57 -17.49 -6.72
CA ASP A 34 5.42 -16.46 -7.31
C ASP A 34 4.60 -15.70 -8.36
N PRO A 35 4.38 -14.38 -8.20
CA PRO A 35 3.45 -13.65 -9.04
C PRO A 35 4.01 -13.35 -10.44
N GLY A 36 5.23 -13.82 -10.74
CA GLY A 36 5.90 -13.57 -12.01
C GLY A 36 6.62 -12.21 -12.07
N TYR A 37 6.81 -11.54 -10.95
CA TYR A 37 7.57 -10.28 -10.85
C TYR A 37 8.09 -10.05 -9.42
N THR A 38 8.93 -9.02 -9.24
CA THR A 38 9.27 -8.42 -7.95
C THR A 38 9.07 -6.90 -7.98
N ILE A 39 8.82 -6.32 -6.81
CA ILE A 39 8.76 -4.87 -6.59
C ILE A 39 9.81 -4.52 -5.53
N ALA A 40 10.63 -3.51 -5.81
CA ALA A 40 11.56 -2.92 -4.86
C ALA A 40 11.34 -1.42 -4.79
N THR A 41 11.27 -0.87 -3.58
CA THR A 41 11.03 0.56 -3.35
C THR A 41 12.14 1.15 -2.50
N VAL A 42 12.77 2.21 -3.00
CA VAL A 42 13.94 2.86 -2.39
C VAL A 42 13.71 4.36 -2.29
N VAL A 43 14.13 4.94 -1.16
CA VAL A 43 14.26 6.39 -1.00
C VAL A 43 15.74 6.72 -0.87
N ALA A 44 16.24 7.65 -1.70
CA ALA A 44 17.64 8.05 -1.72
C ALA A 44 17.79 9.58 -1.79
N PRO A 45 18.75 10.19 -1.07
CA PRO A 45 19.70 9.54 -0.15
C PRO A 45 19.02 9.04 1.13
N ALA A 46 19.64 8.07 1.80
CA ALA A 46 19.24 7.57 3.10
C ALA A 46 20.41 7.70 4.10
N PRO A 47 20.22 8.33 5.27
CA PRO A 47 19.01 9.01 5.74
C PRO A 47 18.69 10.28 4.92
N VAL A 48 17.42 10.67 4.89
CA VAL A 48 16.97 11.89 4.22
C VAL A 48 17.20 13.07 5.16
N LYS A 49 17.77 14.17 4.68
CA LYS A 49 17.89 15.39 5.50
C LYS A 49 16.61 16.21 5.44
N LYS A 50 16.13 16.69 6.57
CA LYS A 50 14.96 17.59 6.64
C LYS A 50 15.16 18.81 5.74
N GLY A 51 14.11 19.14 4.99
CA GLY A 51 14.06 20.28 4.07
C GLY A 51 14.85 20.07 2.79
N THR A 52 15.42 18.88 2.57
CA THR A 52 16.14 18.56 1.33
C THR A 52 15.32 17.65 0.44
N GLU A 53 15.62 17.73 -0.85
CA GLU A 53 15.04 16.84 -1.84
C GLU A 53 15.69 15.46 -1.74
N ALA A 54 14.85 14.42 -1.80
CA ALA A 54 15.22 13.04 -2.00
C ALA A 54 14.39 12.46 -3.15
N LYS A 55 14.78 11.29 -3.64
CA LYS A 55 14.11 10.58 -4.72
C LYS A 55 13.48 9.31 -4.20
N LEU A 56 12.22 9.10 -4.53
CA LEU A 56 11.54 7.81 -4.44
C LEU A 56 11.70 7.09 -5.77
N GLU A 57 12.16 5.84 -5.73
CA GLU A 57 12.22 4.95 -6.88
C GLU A 57 11.50 3.64 -6.57
N ILE A 58 10.59 3.25 -7.45
CA ILE A 58 9.90 1.97 -7.45
C ILE A 58 10.37 1.20 -8.68
N THR A 59 10.95 0.03 -8.46
CA THR A 59 11.46 -0.86 -9.50
C THR A 59 10.57 -2.08 -9.62
N ILE A 60 9.95 -2.25 -10.79
CA ILE A 60 9.18 -3.45 -11.13
C ILE A 60 10.04 -4.33 -12.03
N THR A 61 10.35 -5.55 -11.57
CA THR A 61 11.16 -6.52 -12.32
C THR A 61 10.31 -7.73 -12.69
N PRO A 62 9.84 -7.84 -13.94
CA PRO A 62 9.17 -9.04 -14.43
C PRO A 62 10.11 -10.25 -14.45
N LYS A 63 9.56 -11.43 -14.20
CA LYS A 63 10.24 -12.72 -14.36
C LYS A 63 9.72 -13.42 -15.61
N ALA A 64 10.61 -14.07 -16.36
CA ALA A 64 10.22 -14.81 -17.56
C ALA A 64 9.08 -15.81 -17.25
N PRO A 65 8.09 -15.96 -18.15
CA PRO A 65 8.01 -15.40 -19.50
C PRO A 65 7.39 -13.99 -19.58
N TRP A 66 7.18 -13.31 -18.45
CA TRP A 66 6.52 -12.00 -18.41
C TRP A 66 7.46 -10.86 -18.79
N VAL A 67 6.90 -9.87 -19.48
CA VAL A 67 7.55 -8.59 -19.80
C VAL A 67 6.63 -7.41 -19.48
N LEU A 68 7.21 -6.31 -18.98
CA LEU A 68 6.51 -5.05 -18.78
C LEU A 68 6.84 -4.10 -19.91
N LYS A 69 5.87 -3.83 -20.78
CA LYS A 69 6.02 -2.96 -21.95
C LYS A 69 5.67 -1.52 -21.58
N THR A 70 6.45 -0.55 -22.05
CA THR A 70 6.16 0.89 -21.85
C THR A 70 4.88 1.34 -22.56
N SER A 71 4.45 0.60 -23.60
CA SER A 71 3.19 0.84 -24.31
C SER A 71 1.95 0.37 -23.55
N THR A 72 2.12 -0.36 -22.44
CA THR A 72 0.99 -0.87 -21.64
C THR A 72 0.70 0.04 -20.45
N PRO A 73 -0.56 0.10 -19.98
CA PRO A 73 -0.90 0.95 -18.84
C PRO A 73 -0.10 0.59 -17.60
N LEU A 74 0.54 1.59 -17.01
CA LEU A 74 1.11 1.54 -15.66
C LEU A 74 0.55 2.72 -14.88
N LYS A 75 0.10 2.47 -13.65
CA LYS A 75 -0.36 3.47 -12.71
C LYS A 75 0.10 3.11 -11.31
N ILE A 76 0.72 4.05 -10.62
CA ILE A 76 1.10 3.93 -9.21
C ILE A 76 0.54 5.14 -8.48
N ASN A 77 -0.38 4.95 -7.54
CA ASN A 77 -0.82 6.02 -6.65
C ASN A 77 0.01 5.98 -5.38
N LEU A 78 0.51 7.14 -4.95
CA LEU A 78 1.39 7.25 -3.80
C LEU A 78 0.71 8.07 -2.70
N ALA A 79 0.87 7.60 -1.47
CA ALA A 79 0.50 8.32 -0.26
C ALA A 79 1.71 8.34 0.68
N ALA A 80 2.08 9.52 1.15
CA ALA A 80 3.17 9.67 2.11
C ALA A 80 2.62 9.96 3.51
N SER A 81 3.37 9.57 4.54
CA SER A 81 3.05 9.92 5.92
C SER A 81 3.20 11.43 6.18
N ALA A 82 2.66 11.90 7.30
CA ALA A 82 2.63 13.32 7.63
C ALA A 82 4.04 13.94 7.64
N GLY A 83 4.16 15.12 7.01
CA GLY A 83 5.41 15.87 6.90
C GLY A 83 6.38 15.32 5.83
N VAL A 84 5.86 14.62 4.83
CA VAL A 84 6.55 14.30 3.57
C VAL A 84 5.70 14.82 2.42
N LYS A 85 6.31 15.61 1.55
CA LYS A 85 5.70 16.13 0.33
C LYS A 85 6.24 15.36 -0.87
N LEU A 86 5.36 14.81 -1.69
CA LEU A 86 5.71 14.20 -2.97
C LEU A 86 5.47 15.20 -4.10
N ASP A 87 6.41 15.31 -5.04
CA ASP A 87 6.23 16.14 -6.22
C ASP A 87 5.15 15.59 -7.15
N LYS A 88 5.05 14.25 -7.22
CA LYS A 88 4.02 13.55 -7.96
C LYS A 88 3.43 12.43 -7.12
N THR A 89 2.10 12.43 -6.98
CA THR A 89 1.35 11.39 -6.24
C THR A 89 0.76 10.31 -7.15
N THR A 90 0.86 10.48 -8.47
CA THR A 90 0.43 9.47 -9.45
C THR A 90 1.50 9.31 -10.52
N LEU A 91 2.18 8.16 -10.51
CA LEU A 91 3.16 7.80 -11.52
C LEU A 91 2.49 6.97 -12.62
N LYS A 92 2.95 7.14 -13.86
CA LYS A 92 2.45 6.47 -15.06
C LYS A 92 3.61 5.93 -15.91
N ALA A 93 3.28 5.22 -16.99
CA ALA A 93 4.29 4.71 -17.93
C ALA A 93 5.25 5.80 -18.46
N ASP A 94 4.77 7.03 -18.63
CA ASP A 94 5.60 8.17 -19.07
C ASP A 94 6.66 8.59 -18.04
N ASP A 95 6.54 8.16 -16.77
CA ASP A 95 7.49 8.45 -15.69
C ASP A 95 8.57 7.35 -15.55
N ILE A 96 8.59 6.37 -16.46
CA ILE A 96 9.62 5.33 -16.49
C ILE A 96 10.95 5.98 -16.86
N ALA A 97 11.91 5.97 -15.93
CA ALA A 97 13.23 6.55 -16.11
C ALA A 97 14.12 5.73 -17.06
N ASN A 98 13.85 4.42 -17.22
CA ASN A 98 14.64 3.49 -18.03
C ASN A 98 13.75 2.66 -18.98
N PRO A 99 13.20 3.26 -20.05
CA PRO A 99 12.21 2.62 -20.91
C PRO A 99 12.70 1.36 -21.61
N ASP A 100 14.01 1.19 -21.79
CA ASP A 100 14.60 0.03 -22.48
C ASP A 100 15.03 -1.11 -21.52
N GLY A 101 15.03 -0.87 -20.20
CA GLY A 101 15.47 -1.87 -19.21
C GLY A 101 14.43 -2.96 -18.97
N THR A 102 14.85 -4.19 -18.64
CA THR A 102 13.88 -5.25 -18.25
C THR A 102 13.14 -4.88 -16.96
N ALA A 103 13.88 -4.41 -15.96
CA ALA A 103 13.30 -3.80 -14.78
C ALA A 103 12.92 -2.35 -15.09
N LYS A 104 11.67 -1.95 -14.85
CA LYS A 104 11.25 -0.56 -15.02
C LYS A 104 11.33 0.18 -13.70
N VAL A 105 12.05 1.28 -13.70
CA VAL A 105 12.22 2.22 -12.59
C VAL A 105 11.30 3.39 -12.83
N VAL A 106 10.39 3.63 -11.90
CA VAL A 106 9.43 4.73 -11.91
C VAL A 106 9.58 5.50 -10.61
N GLY A 107 9.62 6.83 -10.65
CA GLY A 107 9.93 7.58 -9.44
C GLY A 107 9.44 9.02 -9.45
N THR A 108 9.57 9.67 -8.30
CA THR A 108 9.29 11.09 -8.08
C THR A 108 10.28 11.65 -7.08
N ALA A 109 10.50 12.95 -7.12
CA ALA A 109 11.13 13.66 -6.02
C ALA A 109 10.16 13.76 -4.82
N LEU A 110 10.74 13.90 -3.63
CA LEU A 110 10.07 14.16 -2.37
C LEU A 110 10.87 15.13 -1.52
N THR A 111 10.19 15.84 -0.63
CA THR A 111 10.81 16.68 0.40
C THR A 111 10.27 16.30 1.77
N ALA A 112 11.17 16.06 2.73
CA ALA A 112 10.77 15.78 4.11
C ALA A 112 10.72 17.08 4.94
N GLU A 113 9.56 17.41 5.49
CA GLU A 113 9.31 18.64 6.23
C GLU A 113 9.49 18.47 7.76
N SER A 114 9.58 17.23 8.23
CA SER A 114 9.76 16.90 9.65
C SER A 114 10.67 15.68 9.83
N THR A 115 11.41 15.67 10.93
CA THR A 115 12.33 14.59 11.31
C THR A 115 11.59 13.35 11.81
N GLY A 116 12.31 12.24 11.93
CA GLY A 116 11.82 10.96 12.45
C GLY A 116 11.50 9.94 11.35
N GLU A 117 10.88 8.84 11.74
CA GLU A 117 10.48 7.77 10.83
C GLU A 117 9.31 8.20 9.96
N LYS A 118 9.45 7.97 8.66
CA LYS A 118 8.46 8.27 7.63
C LYS A 118 8.19 7.03 6.79
N SER A 119 7.05 7.01 6.12
CA SER A 119 6.69 5.95 5.21
C SER A 119 5.98 6.48 3.97
N ILE A 120 6.10 5.73 2.87
CA ILE A 120 5.36 5.93 1.64
C ILE A 120 4.68 4.62 1.29
N HIS A 121 3.37 4.69 1.09
CA HIS A 121 2.55 3.63 0.54
C HIS A 121 2.33 3.86 -0.95
N GLY A 122 2.33 2.78 -1.73
CA GLY A 122 2.05 2.79 -3.15
C GLY A 122 1.02 1.73 -3.53
N ASP A 123 -0.02 2.13 -4.27
CA ASP A 123 -0.97 1.23 -4.92
C ASP A 123 -0.62 1.10 -6.41
N LEU A 124 -0.14 -0.07 -6.81
CA LEU A 124 0.32 -0.34 -8.17
C LEU A 124 -0.78 -1.03 -8.99
N SER A 125 -0.89 -0.61 -10.24
CA SER A 125 -1.62 -1.34 -11.27
C SER A 125 -0.86 -1.28 -12.58
N PHE A 126 -0.51 -2.44 -13.12
CA PHE A 126 0.30 -2.55 -14.32
C PHE A 126 -0.09 -3.80 -15.11
N PHE A 127 0.39 -3.89 -16.34
CA PHE A 127 0.20 -5.06 -17.17
C PHE A 127 1.52 -5.76 -17.39
N LEU A 128 1.51 -7.09 -17.25
CA LEU A 128 2.58 -7.94 -17.74
C LEU A 128 2.07 -8.74 -18.91
N CYS A 129 2.91 -8.88 -19.93
CA CYS A 129 2.58 -9.62 -21.13
C CYS A 129 3.50 -10.82 -21.30
N THR A 130 2.97 -11.88 -21.86
CA THR A 130 3.72 -12.92 -22.57
C THR A 130 3.53 -12.70 -24.08
N ASP A 131 3.99 -13.64 -24.90
CA ASP A 131 3.71 -13.65 -26.34
C ASP A 131 2.25 -13.94 -26.68
N GLN A 132 1.46 -14.44 -25.72
CA GLN A 132 0.08 -14.89 -25.95
C GLN A 132 -0.95 -13.97 -25.30
N ILE A 133 -0.63 -13.45 -24.11
CA ILE A 133 -1.60 -12.70 -23.30
C ILE A 133 -0.95 -11.51 -22.60
N CYS A 134 -1.75 -10.48 -22.34
CA CYS A 134 -1.41 -9.42 -21.40
C CYS A 134 -2.39 -9.46 -20.24
N GLN A 135 -1.88 -9.61 -19.02
CA GLN A 135 -2.69 -9.68 -17.81
C GLN A 135 -2.43 -8.45 -16.95
N ARG A 136 -3.50 -7.93 -16.35
CA ARG A 136 -3.43 -6.84 -15.36
C ARG A 136 -3.06 -7.42 -14.00
N PHE A 137 -2.13 -6.75 -13.33
CA PHE A 137 -1.73 -7.03 -11.96
C PHE A 137 -2.03 -5.80 -11.09
N GLN A 138 -2.30 -6.08 -9.81
CA GLN A 138 -2.48 -5.09 -8.77
C GLN A 138 -1.66 -5.55 -7.57
N ASP A 139 -0.93 -4.61 -6.99
CA ASP A 139 -0.07 -4.88 -5.84
C ASP A 139 0.07 -3.61 -5.01
N THR A 140 0.61 -3.75 -3.81
CA THR A 140 0.95 -2.61 -2.95
C THR A 140 2.42 -2.67 -2.54
N THR A 141 2.96 -1.51 -2.21
CA THR A 141 4.30 -1.41 -1.62
C THR A 141 4.28 -0.42 -0.48
N GLU A 142 5.05 -0.71 0.55
CA GLU A 142 5.31 0.22 1.64
C GLU A 142 6.82 0.31 1.83
N THR A 143 7.34 1.53 1.95
CA THR A 143 8.74 1.77 2.26
C THR A 143 8.83 2.72 3.44
N GLY A 144 9.61 2.33 4.45
CA GLY A 144 9.98 3.17 5.59
C GLY A 144 11.34 3.82 5.36
N PHE A 145 11.51 5.07 5.78
CA PHE A 145 12.79 5.76 5.75
C PHE A 145 12.91 6.74 6.93
N VAL A 146 14.14 7.08 7.30
CA VAL A 146 14.42 7.99 8.42
C VAL A 146 14.79 9.37 7.88
N VAL A 147 14.23 10.39 8.52
CA VAL A 147 14.56 11.80 8.27
C VAL A 147 15.34 12.36 9.46
N GLU A 148 16.52 12.91 9.18
CA GLU A 148 17.40 13.58 10.14
C GLU A 148 17.33 15.11 10.05
#